data_AF-A0A1G0MZS0-F1
#
_entry.id   AF-A0A1G0MZS0-F1
#
_cell.length_a   1.000
_cell.length_b   1.000
_cell.length_c   1.000
_cell.angle_alpha   90.00
_cell.angle_beta   90.00
_cell.angle_gamma   90.00
#
_symmetry.space_group_name_H-M   'P 1'
#
loop_
_entity.id
_entity.type
_entity.pdbx_description
1 polymer ?
#
loop_
_entity_poly.entity_id
_entity_poly.type
_entity_poly.pdbx_seq_one_letter_code
_entity_poly.pdbx_strand_id
1 'polypeptide(L)'
;MDDSAVASEYLWALLSSTGKRKQIQSLAGGSSGSMPNISKAKLMEQMIEVPPMALQKKYAKILHSNYSIRNKLEATAQSSSTLFNSLLQRAFKGVL
;
A
#
# COMPACT_ATOMS: atom_id res chain seq x y z
N MET A 1 6.96 4.85 22.75
CA MET A 1 7.58 3.93 21.78
C MET A 1 6.66 2.73 21.71
N ASP A 2 6.27 2.30 20.52
CA ASP A 2 5.40 1.14 20.37
C ASP A 2 6.22 -0.10 20.78
N ASP A 3 5.88 -0.72 21.92
CA ASP A 3 6.55 -1.89 22.50
C ASP A 3 6.19 -3.20 21.75
N SER A 4 5.60 -3.06 20.56
CA SER A 4 5.20 -4.17 19.73
C SER A 4 6.42 -4.83 19.06
N ALA A 5 6.48 -6.16 19.09
CA ALA A 5 7.55 -6.92 18.45
C ALA A 5 7.54 -6.82 16.91
N VAL A 6 6.49 -6.23 16.34
CA VAL A 6 6.21 -6.16 14.90
C VAL A 6 5.86 -4.74 14.49
N ALA A 7 6.69 -4.15 13.63
CA ALA A 7 6.43 -2.84 13.03
C ALA A 7 5.15 -2.87 12.16
N SER A 8 4.32 -1.84 12.29
CA SER A 8 3.02 -1.76 11.61
C SER A 8 3.15 -1.78 10.08
N GLU A 9 4.17 -1.12 9.53
CA GLU A 9 4.42 -1.07 8.09
C GLU A 9 4.79 -2.46 7.54
N TYR A 10 5.57 -3.21 8.31
CA TYR A 10 5.93 -4.58 7.95
C TYR A 10 4.71 -5.49 8.02
N LEU A 11 3.91 -5.41 9.09
CA LEU A 11 2.69 -6.18 9.23
C LEU A 11 1.72 -5.91 8.08
N TRP A 12 1.45 -4.63 7.78
CA TRP A 12 0.60 -4.24 6.67
C TRP A 12 1.10 -4.81 5.33
N ALA A 13 2.40 -4.71 5.07
CA ALA A 13 3.00 -5.25 3.85
C ALA A 13 2.89 -6.77 3.77
N LEU A 14 3.13 -7.47 4.87
CA LEU A 14 3.01 -8.92 4.96
C LEU A 14 1.59 -9.36 4.64
N LEU A 15 0.59 -8.76 5.29
CA LEU A 15 -0.84 -9.08 5.08
C LEU A 15 -1.32 -8.68 3.68
N SER A 16 -0.70 -7.67 3.06
CA SER A 16 -1.02 -7.21 1.71
C SER A 16 -0.35 -8.05 0.62
N SER A 17 0.68 -8.84 0.96
CA SER A 17 1.36 -9.71 0.01
C SER A 17 0.43 -10.76 -0.57
N THR A 18 0.57 -11.08 -1.86
CA THR A 18 -0.35 -12.00 -2.57
C THR A 18 -0.46 -13.36 -1.89
N GLY A 19 0.66 -13.92 -1.42
CA GLY A 19 0.68 -15.23 -0.75
C GLY A 19 -0.07 -15.21 0.58
N LYS A 20 0.28 -14.27 1.46
CA LYS A 20 -0.35 -14.17 2.78
C LYS A 20 -1.82 -13.76 2.68
N ARG A 21 -2.15 -12.86 1.76
CA ARG A 21 -3.53 -12.45 1.49
C ARG A 21 -4.40 -13.64 1.08
N LYS A 22 -3.91 -14.52 0.20
CA LYS A 22 -4.61 -15.76 -0.17
C LYS A 22 -4.77 -16.71 1.01
N GLN A 23 -3.73 -16.88 1.82
CA GLN A 23 -3.79 -17.70 3.03
C GLN A 23 -4.83 -17.17 4.03
N ILE A 24 -4.93 -15.85 4.21
CA ILE A 24 -5.91 -15.24 5.11
C ILE A 24 -7.32 -15.36 4.52
N GLN A 25 -7.47 -15.19 3.21
CA GLN A 25 -8.75 -15.33 2.52
C GLN A 25 -9.30 -16.76 2.58
N SER A 26 -8.44 -17.80 2.62
CA SER A 26 -8.92 -19.18 2.76
C SER A 26 -9.52 -19.49 4.14
N LEU A 27 -9.28 -18.64 5.13
CA LEU A 27 -9.92 -18.75 6.46
C LEU A 27 -11.38 -18.29 6.45
N ALA A 28 -11.78 -17.56 5.41
CA ALA A 28 -13.11 -17.00 5.30
C ALA A 28 -14.17 -18.12 5.25
N GLY A 29 -15.23 -17.96 6.05
CA GLY A 29 -16.42 -18.80 6.01
C GLY A 29 -17.61 -18.05 5.40
N GLY A 30 -18.68 -18.79 5.09
CA GLY A 30 -19.92 -18.25 4.53
C GLY A 30 -20.40 -19.07 3.32
N SER A 31 -21.70 -19.34 3.26
CA SER A 31 -22.33 -20.03 2.13
C SER A 31 -22.40 -19.10 0.92
N SER A 32 -21.78 -19.52 -0.18
CA SER A 32 -21.65 -18.79 -1.45
C SER A 32 -20.65 -17.63 -1.39
N GLY A 33 -19.59 -17.69 -2.21
CA GLY A 33 -18.40 -16.83 -2.19
C GLY A 33 -18.61 -15.34 -2.50
N SER A 34 -19.81 -14.80 -2.28
CA SER A 34 -20.16 -13.39 -2.49
C SER A 34 -19.81 -12.49 -1.30
N MET A 35 -19.63 -13.04 -0.08
CA MET A 35 -19.27 -12.24 1.12
C MET A 35 -18.34 -13.02 2.07
N PRO A 36 -17.04 -13.16 1.73
CA PRO A 36 -16.08 -13.86 2.59
C PRO A 36 -15.92 -13.11 3.92
N ASN A 37 -16.26 -13.76 5.04
CA ASN A 37 -16.05 -13.21 6.37
C ASN A 37 -15.00 -14.02 7.14
N ILE A 38 -14.01 -13.34 7.71
CA ILE A 38 -12.93 -13.94 8.50
C ILE A 38 -13.19 -13.60 9.97
N SER A 39 -13.42 -14.62 10.80
CA SER A 39 -13.65 -14.38 12.23
C SER A 39 -12.35 -13.94 12.93
N LYS A 40 -12.50 -13.09 13.96
CA LYS A 40 -11.37 -12.63 14.78
C LYS A 40 -10.56 -13.79 15.35
N ALA A 41 -11.22 -14.85 15.81
CA ALA A 41 -10.56 -16.03 16.37
C ALA A 41 -9.62 -16.69 15.34
N LYS A 42 -10.14 -17.01 14.14
CA LYS A 42 -9.34 -17.64 13.07
C LYS A 42 -8.17 -16.77 12.62
N LEU A 43 -8.35 -15.45 12.60
CA LEU A 43 -7.29 -14.52 12.23
C LEU A 43 -6.17 -14.47 13.27
N MET A 44 -6.53 -14.46 14.56
CA MET A 44 -5.56 -14.41 15.66
C MET A 44 -4.77 -15.71 15.83
N GLU A 45 -5.30 -16.84 15.37
CA GLU A 45 -4.61 -18.13 15.35
C GLU A 45 -3.54 -18.23 14.24
N GLN A 46 -3.52 -17.29 13.28
CA GLN A 46 -2.55 -17.35 12.20
C GLN A 46 -1.14 -16.96 12.67
N MET A 47 -0.20 -17.86 12.42
CA MET A 47 1.22 -17.58 12.55
C MET A 47 1.68 -16.67 11.40
N ILE A 48 2.49 -15.68 11.74
CA ILE A 48 3.14 -14.78 10.79
C ILE A 48 4.65 -14.85 10.94
N GLU A 49 5.35 -14.59 9.85
CA GLU A 49 6.79 -14.47 9.85
C GLU A 49 7.20 -13.16 10.53
N VAL A 50 8.04 -13.22 11.57
CA VAL A 50 8.53 -12.04 12.29
C VAL A 50 10.06 -11.99 12.21
N PRO A 51 10.64 -11.28 11.21
CA PRO A 51 12.08 -11.14 11.09
C PRO A 51 12.64 -10.20 12.18
N PRO A 52 13.96 -10.19 12.42
CA PRO A 52 14.59 -9.26 13.35
C PRO A 52 14.21 -7.80 13.09
N MET A 53 14.06 -7.02 14.17
CA MET A 53 13.63 -5.61 14.13
C MET A 53 14.45 -4.75 13.15
N ALA A 54 15.75 -5.02 12.99
CA ALA A 54 16.60 -4.34 12.02
C ALA A 54 16.13 -4.51 10.57
N LEU A 55 15.66 -5.70 10.19
CA LEU A 55 15.11 -5.98 8.86
C LEU A 55 13.73 -5.33 8.66
N GLN A 56 12.89 -5.34 9.70
CA GLN A 56 11.59 -4.66 9.66
C GLN A 56 11.77 -3.15 9.42
N LYS A 57 12.68 -2.50 10.15
CA LYS A 57 13.03 -1.08 9.95
C LYS A 57 13.64 -0.80 8.58
N LYS A 58 14.50 -1.68 8.08
CA LYS A 58 15.06 -1.58 6.73
C LYS A 58 13.96 -1.63 5.68
N TYR A 59 13.00 -2.55 5.82
CA TYR A 59 11.84 -2.64 4.94
C TYR A 59 11.02 -1.36 4.97
N ALA A 60 10.66 -0.84 6.15
CA ALA A 60 9.90 0.41 6.29
C ALA A 60 10.60 1.58 5.59
N LYS A 61 11.93 1.72 5.74
CA LYS A 61 12.70 2.76 5.06
C LYS A 61 12.59 2.67 3.52
N ILE A 62 12.66 1.47 2.97
CA ILE A 62 12.51 1.22 1.53
C ILE A 62 11.08 1.58 1.09
N LEU A 63 10.08 1.14 1.85
CA LEU A 63 8.67 1.42 1.59
C LEU A 63 8.40 2.93 1.52
N HIS A 64 8.83 3.68 2.54
CA HIS A 64 8.66 5.15 2.57
C HIS A 64 9.38 5.84 1.41
N SER A 65 10.58 5.38 1.06
CA SER A 65 11.33 5.92 -0.07
C SER A 65 10.55 5.71 -1.38
N ASN A 66 9.97 4.52 -1.57
CA ASN A 66 9.14 4.22 -2.75
C ASN A 66 7.89 5.11 -2.80
N TYR A 67 7.14 5.24 -1.70
CA TYR A 67 5.98 6.13 -1.63
C TYR A 67 6.33 7.58 -1.94
N SER A 68 7.45 8.08 -1.40
CA SER A 68 7.91 9.45 -1.68
C SER A 68 8.19 9.66 -3.17
N ILE A 69 8.85 8.70 -3.83
CA ILE A 69 9.12 8.76 -5.27
C ILE A 69 7.80 8.76 -6.06
N ARG A 70 6.87 7.85 -5.72
CA ARG A 70 5.55 7.77 -6.40
C ARG A 70 4.78 9.08 -6.29
N ASN A 71 4.70 9.66 -5.09
CA ASN A 71 4.00 10.92 -4.87
C ASN A 71 4.62 12.08 -5.67
N LYS A 72 5.96 12.13 -5.76
CA LYS A 72 6.65 13.13 -6.58
C LYS A 72 6.35 12.96 -8.07
N LEU A 73 6.32 11.72 -8.56
CA LEU A 73 6.00 11.42 -9.95
C LEU A 73 4.56 11.82 -10.28
N GLU A 74 3.60 11.50 -9.41
CA GLU A 74 2.19 11.87 -9.58
C GLU A 74 2.00 13.40 -9.58
N ALA A 75 2.61 14.11 -8.63
CA ALA A 75 2.58 15.57 -8.59
C ALA A 75 3.21 16.21 -9.84
N THR A 76 4.30 15.62 -10.36
CA THR A 76 4.97 16.09 -11.58
C THR A 76 4.10 15.84 -12.81
N ALA A 77 3.45 14.67 -12.90
CA ALA A 77 2.53 14.35 -13.98
C ALA A 77 1.35 15.33 -14.00
N GLN A 78 0.75 15.59 -12.84
CA GLN A 78 -0.34 16.56 -12.70
C GLN A 78 0.09 17.96 -13.13
N SER A 79 1.25 18.42 -12.68
CA SER A 79 1.80 19.73 -13.05
C SER A 79 2.06 19.85 -14.55
N SER A 80 2.56 18.77 -15.17
CA SER A 80 2.78 18.71 -16.63
C SER A 80 1.45 18.82 -17.40
N SER A 81 0.41 18.08 -16.97
CA SER A 81 -0.92 18.18 -17.57
C SER A 81 -1.52 19.59 -17.42
N THR A 82 -1.37 20.21 -16.25
CA THR A 82 -1.81 21.60 -16.03
C THR A 82 -1.06 22.59 -16.94
N LEU A 83 0.26 22.46 -17.05
CA LEU A 83 1.07 23.32 -17.90
C LEU A 83 0.70 23.17 -19.38
N PHE A 84 0.54 21.93 -19.85
CA PHE A 84 0.12 21.65 -21.22
C PHE A 84 -1.25 22.27 -21.53
N ASN A 85 -2.23 22.13 -20.64
CA ASN A 85 -3.54 22.74 -20.79
C ASN A 85 -3.48 24.28 -20.81
N SER A 86 -2.63 24.89 -19.98
CA SER A 86 -2.39 26.33 -19.99
C SER A 86 -1.82 26.82 -21.32
N LEU A 87 -0.83 26.12 -21.87
CA LEU A 87 -0.23 26.44 -23.17
C LEU A 87 -1.25 26.29 -24.31
N LEU A 88 -2.03 25.21 -24.32
CA LEU A 88 -3.11 25.04 -25.29
C LEU A 88 -4.11 26.20 -25.25
N GLN A 89 -4.58 26.57 -24.06
CA GLN A 89 -5.50 27.70 -23.93
C GLN A 89 -4.92 29.02 -24.44
N ARG A 90 -3.63 29.27 -24.22
CA ARG A 90 -2.95 30.47 -24.75
C ARG A 90 -2.80 30.42 -26.28
N ALA A 91 -2.48 29.25 -26.83
CA ALA A 91 -2.36 29.06 -28.28
C ALA A 91 -3.71 29.30 -28.99
N PHE A 92 -4.80 28.73 -28.48
CA PHE A 92 -6.14 28.93 -29.05
C PHE A 92 -6.68 30.36 -28.88
N LYS A 93 -6.20 31.10 -27.88
CA LYS A 93 -6.52 32.53 -27.69
C LYS A 93 -5.63 33.47 -28.54
N GLY A 94 -4.66 32.94 -29.29
CA GLY A 94 -3.75 33.75 -30.11
C GLY A 94 -2.79 34.64 -29.33
N VAL A 95 -2.51 34.29 -28.05
CA VAL A 95 -1.65 35.08 -27.13
C VAL A 95 -0.27 34.43 -26.93
N LEU A 96 0.13 33.58 -27.88
CA LEU A 96 1.44 32.95 -27.89
C LEU A 96 2.44 33.80 -28.69
#